data_AF-A0A7C2XYF9-F1
#
_entry.id   AF-A0A7C2XYF9-F1
#
_cell.length_a   1.000
_cell.length_b   1.000
_cell.length_c   1.000
_cell.angle_alpha   90.00
_cell.angle_beta   90.00
_cell.angle_gamma   90.00
#
_symmetry.space_group_name_H-M   'P 1'
#
loop_
_entity.id
_entity.type
_entity.pdbx_description
1 polymer ?
#
loop_
_entity_poly.entity_id
_entity_poly.type
_entity_poly.pdbx_seq_one_letter_code
_entity_poly.pdbx_strand_id
1 'polypeptide(L)'
;MSTGRSLAEVNYKLLKNSPILETTVSDLLAKGKPINVLEAGFGQGRALMELAWRFRNDQVAFYGVDKTQAPPTEKREDLRNVARIYDIIPEAELAEFKLPEIFFYDATRLHFDDESIDLVYSAVVIRFIERKAEFLEEVCRVLKPGGVALLHYGEADWNYPYSLICDHRILTPYTNRFVLKYNDELIPLPVYLKLFEEAAFEFGFANHGTCVIQVAKLKSAKLNLQLMFNQELSISMKAMPYRHGSGKPRGGVRSVYDVRPEIYRALFEKGLLSREQLRTDIKLTDASPVQTVHEED
;
A
#
# COMPACT_ATOMS: atom_id res chain seq x y z
N MET A 1 23.77 -3.87 2.14
CA MET A 1 22.50 -4.61 2.33
C MET A 1 21.47 -3.63 2.88
N SER A 2 20.21 -3.70 2.46
CA SER A 2 19.15 -2.92 3.12
C SER A 2 19.05 -3.41 4.56
N THR A 3 19.21 -2.54 5.54
CA THR A 3 18.86 -2.87 6.93
C THR A 3 17.36 -3.16 6.99
N GLY A 4 16.95 -4.14 7.80
CA GLY A 4 15.55 -4.40 8.09
C GLY A 4 14.95 -3.18 8.79
N ARG A 5 13.75 -2.76 8.37
CA ARG A 5 13.06 -1.63 9.00
C ARG A 5 12.52 -2.02 10.37
N SER A 6 12.63 -1.12 11.33
CA SER A 6 11.96 -1.28 12.62
C SER A 6 10.45 -1.02 12.50
N LEU A 7 9.69 -1.47 13.50
CA LEU A 7 8.27 -1.17 13.64
C LEU A 7 8.02 0.34 13.69
N ALA A 8 8.88 1.10 14.39
CA ALA A 8 8.79 2.55 14.44
C ALA A 8 8.96 3.20 13.05
N GLU A 9 9.89 2.71 12.24
CA GLU A 9 10.08 3.19 10.86
C GLU A 9 8.90 2.82 9.95
N VAL A 10 8.35 1.60 10.11
CA VAL A 10 7.14 1.16 9.41
C VAL A 10 5.95 2.06 9.76
N ASN A 11 5.71 2.28 11.06
CA ASN A 11 4.70 3.19 11.56
C ASN A 11 4.86 4.60 10.99
N TYR A 12 6.08 5.15 11.00
CA TYR A 12 6.36 6.47 10.40
C TYR A 12 5.94 6.55 8.92
N LYS A 13 6.09 5.46 8.16
CA LYS A 13 5.68 5.40 6.75
C LYS A 13 4.17 5.25 6.54
N LEU A 14 3.49 4.58 7.47
CA LEU A 14 2.03 4.40 7.43
C LEU A 14 1.28 5.63 7.95
N LEU A 15 1.74 6.20 9.06
CA LEU A 15 1.18 7.41 9.65
C LEU A 15 2.24 8.09 10.54
N LYS A 16 2.70 9.27 10.11
CA LYS A 16 3.77 10.02 10.79
C LYS A 16 3.44 10.23 12.27
N ASN A 17 4.41 9.93 13.15
CA ASN A 17 4.31 10.11 14.61
C ASN A 17 3.15 9.35 15.29
N SER A 18 2.68 8.25 14.71
CA SER A 18 1.61 7.43 15.28
C SER A 18 2.07 5.97 15.43
N PRO A 19 1.84 5.32 16.59
CA PRO A 19 1.98 3.86 16.74
C PRO A 19 0.75 3.18 16.13
N ILE A 20 0.49 3.43 14.84
CA ILE A 20 -0.78 3.09 14.20
C ILE A 20 -1.01 1.59 14.15
N LEU A 21 0.04 0.79 13.94
CA LEU A 21 -0.08 -0.66 13.94
C LEU A 21 -0.45 -1.19 15.32
N GLU A 22 0.22 -0.73 16.37
CA GLU A 22 -0.07 -1.15 17.73
C GLU A 22 -1.47 -0.74 18.16
N THR A 23 -1.86 0.50 17.85
CA THR A 23 -3.21 1.01 18.15
C THR A 23 -4.26 0.16 17.44
N THR A 24 -4.05 -0.15 16.15
CA THR A 24 -4.98 -0.98 15.36
C THR A 24 -5.09 -2.40 15.92
N VAL A 25 -3.97 -3.03 16.29
CA VAL A 25 -3.98 -4.38 16.90
C VAL A 25 -4.70 -4.36 18.25
N SER A 26 -4.46 -3.36 19.10
CA SER A 26 -5.17 -3.19 20.37
C SER A 26 -6.67 -2.99 20.18
N ASP A 27 -7.09 -2.17 19.21
CA ASP A 27 -8.50 -1.92 18.91
C ASP A 27 -9.21 -3.18 18.39
N LEU A 28 -8.51 -4.00 17.60
CA LEU A 28 -9.03 -5.28 17.13
C LEU A 28 -9.13 -6.30 18.28
N LEU A 29 -8.12 -6.39 19.16
CA LEU A 29 -8.14 -7.25 20.35
C LEU A 29 -9.23 -6.85 21.35
N ALA A 30 -9.53 -5.56 21.49
CA ALA A 30 -10.60 -5.05 22.37
C ALA A 30 -11.99 -5.61 22.02
N LYS A 31 -12.16 -6.16 20.81
CA LYS A 31 -13.39 -6.86 20.39
C LYS A 31 -13.51 -8.27 20.97
N GLY A 32 -12.52 -8.74 21.76
CA GLY A 32 -12.58 -9.97 22.53
C GLY A 32 -12.40 -11.26 21.72
N LYS A 33 -11.71 -11.21 20.57
CA LYS A 33 -11.50 -12.36 19.69
C LYS A 33 -10.01 -12.52 19.35
N PRO A 34 -9.54 -13.75 19.08
CA PRO A 34 -8.24 -13.96 18.44
C PRO A 34 -8.18 -13.24 17.09
N ILE A 35 -7.03 -12.67 16.75
CA ILE A 35 -6.85 -11.94 15.49
C ILE A 35 -5.64 -12.43 14.70
N ASN A 36 -5.74 -12.33 13.38
CA ASN A 36 -4.71 -12.68 12.42
C ASN A 36 -4.16 -11.41 11.78
N VAL A 37 -2.84 -11.23 11.84
CA VAL A 37 -2.13 -10.04 11.33
C VAL A 37 -1.16 -10.47 10.22
N LEU A 38 -1.27 -9.86 9.05
CA LEU A 38 -0.44 -10.14 7.88
C LEU A 38 0.41 -8.92 7.47
N GLU A 39 1.73 -9.10 7.41
CA GLU A 39 2.63 -8.17 6.73
C GLU A 39 2.88 -8.63 5.28
N ALA A 40 2.48 -7.80 4.31
CA ALA A 40 2.83 -8.02 2.91
C ALA A 40 4.12 -7.26 2.56
N GLY A 41 5.17 -8.02 2.23
CA GLY A 41 6.52 -7.53 1.98
C GLY A 41 7.34 -7.38 3.26
N PHE A 42 7.42 -8.42 4.08
CA PHE A 42 8.08 -8.35 5.39
C PHE A 42 9.61 -8.17 5.31
N GLY A 43 10.23 -8.39 4.15
CA GLY A 43 11.66 -8.26 3.95
C GLY A 43 12.47 -9.17 4.89
N GLN A 44 13.19 -8.57 5.83
CA GLN A 44 13.95 -9.32 6.85
C GLN A 44 13.11 -9.70 8.08
N GLY A 45 11.87 -9.23 8.19
CA GLY A 45 10.97 -9.59 9.29
C GLY A 45 11.24 -8.86 10.60
N ARG A 46 12.06 -7.81 10.63
CA ARG A 46 12.35 -7.03 11.84
C ARG A 46 11.07 -6.40 12.43
N ALA A 47 10.34 -5.61 11.64
CA ALA A 47 9.09 -4.98 12.08
C ALA A 47 8.03 -6.02 12.50
N LEU A 48 7.87 -7.09 11.71
CA LEU A 48 7.01 -8.23 12.04
C LEU A 48 7.35 -8.82 13.42
N MET A 49 8.64 -9.06 13.70
CA MET A 49 9.11 -9.60 14.96
C MET A 49 8.93 -8.64 16.14
N GLU A 50 9.22 -7.35 15.95
CA GLU A 50 8.99 -6.31 16.97
C GLU A 50 7.50 -6.22 17.34
N LEU A 51 6.60 -6.27 16.35
CA LEU A 51 5.16 -6.26 16.58
C LEU A 51 4.70 -7.55 17.27
N ALA A 52 5.16 -8.71 16.80
CA ALA A 52 4.82 -10.00 17.39
C ALA A 52 5.29 -10.11 18.85
N TRP A 53 6.48 -9.59 19.16
CA TRP A 53 7.00 -9.55 20.53
C TRP A 53 6.14 -8.66 21.44
N ARG A 54 5.67 -7.52 20.92
CA ARG A 54 4.85 -6.58 21.69
C ARG A 54 3.51 -7.17 22.13
N PHE A 55 2.92 -8.03 21.30
CA PHE A 55 1.63 -8.70 21.54
C PHE A 55 1.77 -10.20 21.87
N ARG A 56 2.93 -10.62 22.39
CA ARG A 56 3.25 -12.04 22.65
C ARG A 56 2.35 -12.73 23.67
N ASN A 57 1.70 -11.97 24.54
CA ASN A 57 0.81 -12.47 25.58
C ASN A 57 -0.67 -12.41 25.16
N ASP A 58 -0.95 -11.88 23.98
CA ASP A 58 -2.29 -11.72 23.44
C ASP A 58 -2.62 -12.85 22.45
N GLN A 59 -3.91 -12.99 22.11
CA GLN A 59 -4.37 -13.99 21.15
C GLN A 59 -4.18 -13.49 19.71
N VAL A 60 -2.92 -13.28 19.30
CA VAL A 60 -2.56 -12.80 17.96
C VAL A 60 -1.73 -13.84 17.21
N ALA A 61 -2.09 -14.12 15.96
CA ALA A 61 -1.26 -14.87 15.03
C ALA A 61 -0.65 -13.92 13.99
N PHE A 62 0.66 -13.99 13.80
CA PHE A 62 1.40 -13.13 12.89
C PHE A 62 1.87 -13.92 11.66
N TYR A 63 1.69 -13.30 10.50
CA TYR A 63 2.03 -13.84 9.19
C TYR A 63 2.87 -12.83 8.40
N GLY A 64 3.87 -13.30 7.66
CA GLY A 64 4.64 -12.52 6.71
C GLY A 64 4.60 -13.15 5.32
N VAL A 65 4.38 -12.35 4.28
CA VAL A 65 4.56 -12.77 2.88
C VAL A 65 5.62 -11.91 2.22
N ASP A 66 6.57 -12.50 1.52
CA ASP A 66 7.49 -11.77 0.64
C ASP A 66 7.65 -12.53 -0.69
N LYS A 67 8.01 -11.84 -1.77
CA LYS A 67 8.22 -12.50 -3.07
C LYS A 67 9.55 -13.22 -3.13
N THR A 68 10.56 -12.71 -2.43
CA THR A 68 11.93 -13.21 -2.51
C THR A 68 12.39 -13.78 -1.20
N GLN A 69 12.95 -14.98 -1.26
CA GLN A 69 13.74 -15.55 -0.19
C GLN A 69 15.14 -14.90 -0.22
N ALA A 70 15.52 -14.19 0.85
CA ALA A 70 16.79 -13.47 0.88
C ALA A 70 17.36 -13.41 2.31
N PRO A 71 18.70 -13.50 2.47
CA PRO A 71 19.33 -13.33 3.76
C PRO A 71 18.95 -11.98 4.43
N PRO A 72 18.75 -11.96 5.75
CA PRO A 72 18.99 -13.05 6.69
C PRO A 72 17.77 -13.97 6.91
N THR A 73 16.71 -13.90 6.10
CA THR A 73 15.46 -14.64 6.35
C THR A 73 15.08 -15.49 5.15
N GLU A 74 15.52 -16.74 5.17
CA GLU A 74 15.25 -17.72 4.12
C GLU A 74 14.20 -18.74 4.55
N LYS A 75 14.02 -18.93 5.86
CA LYS A 75 12.99 -19.77 6.47
C LYS A 75 12.55 -19.18 7.80
N ARG A 76 11.44 -19.70 8.33
CA ARG A 76 10.82 -19.20 9.56
C ARG A 76 11.79 -19.14 10.74
N GLU A 77 12.61 -20.16 10.91
CA GLU A 77 13.55 -20.26 12.03
C GLU A 77 14.61 -19.15 12.02
N ASP A 78 14.90 -18.57 10.85
CA ASP A 78 15.87 -17.50 10.73
C ASP A 78 15.40 -16.20 11.39
N LEU A 79 14.10 -16.05 11.65
CA LEU A 79 13.56 -14.94 12.44
C LEU A 79 14.17 -14.89 13.86
N ARG A 80 14.68 -16.01 14.39
CA ARG A 80 15.45 -16.01 15.64
C ARG A 80 16.74 -15.22 15.50
N ASN A 81 17.44 -15.38 14.37
CA ASN A 81 18.64 -14.63 14.08
C ASN A 81 18.33 -13.14 13.89
N VAL A 82 17.20 -12.82 13.25
CA VAL A 82 16.71 -11.43 13.15
C VAL A 82 16.48 -10.85 14.55
N ALA A 83 15.83 -11.60 15.45
CA ALA A 83 15.62 -11.17 16.83
C ALA A 83 16.93 -10.86 17.56
N ARG A 84 17.98 -11.67 17.34
CA ARG A 84 19.31 -11.46 17.93
C ARG A 84 20.05 -10.26 17.31
N ILE A 85 20.05 -10.16 15.98
CA ILE A 85 20.73 -9.06 15.25
C ILE A 85 20.21 -7.70 15.70
N TYR A 86 18.90 -7.61 15.96
CA TYR A 86 18.24 -6.36 16.30
C TYR A 86 17.84 -6.24 17.78
N ASP A 87 18.28 -7.17 18.64
CA ASP A 87 18.00 -7.20 20.09
C ASP A 87 16.49 -7.03 20.42
N ILE A 88 15.63 -7.75 19.69
CA ILE A 88 14.17 -7.62 19.80
C ILE A 88 13.66 -8.40 21.01
N ILE A 89 14.20 -9.61 21.22
CA ILE A 89 13.73 -10.58 22.20
C ILE A 89 14.91 -11.01 23.07
N PRO A 90 14.79 -10.97 24.41
CA PRO A 90 15.82 -11.51 25.30
C PRO A 90 16.12 -12.99 25.00
N GLU A 91 17.40 -13.38 24.98
CA GLU A 91 17.79 -14.75 24.60
C GLU A 91 17.11 -15.83 25.46
N ALA A 92 16.85 -15.54 26.73
CA ALA A 92 16.16 -16.44 27.65
C ALA A 92 14.69 -16.72 27.27
N GLU A 93 14.02 -15.77 26.60
CA GLU A 93 12.63 -15.90 26.15
C GLU A 93 12.55 -16.34 24.69
N LEU A 94 13.64 -16.17 23.92
CA LEU A 94 13.64 -16.44 22.49
C LEU A 94 13.27 -17.90 22.22
N ALA A 95 13.86 -18.88 22.91
CA ALA A 95 13.60 -20.30 22.65
C ALA A 95 12.11 -20.67 22.67
N GLU A 96 11.35 -20.13 23.62
CA GLU A 96 9.92 -20.40 23.81
C GLU A 96 9.01 -19.47 23.00
N PHE A 97 9.56 -18.39 22.43
CA PHE A 97 8.77 -17.44 21.65
C PHE A 97 8.20 -18.09 20.39
N LYS A 98 6.87 -18.00 20.23
CA LYS A 98 6.15 -18.45 19.04
C LYS A 98 6.44 -17.50 17.87
N LEU A 99 7.29 -17.96 16.95
CA LEU A 99 7.66 -17.19 15.77
C LEU A 99 6.45 -16.94 14.85
N PRO A 100 6.38 -15.77 14.18
CA PRO A 100 5.48 -15.56 13.05
C PRO A 100 5.61 -16.66 11.99
N GLU A 101 4.53 -16.97 11.29
CA GLU A 101 4.59 -17.81 10.08
C GLU A 101 5.02 -16.95 8.90
N ILE A 102 5.91 -17.44 8.04
CA ILE A 102 6.34 -16.71 6.84
C ILE A 102 6.22 -17.54 5.58
N PHE A 103 5.92 -16.86 4.48
CA PHE A 103 5.74 -17.48 3.18
C PHE A 103 6.46 -16.68 2.08
N PHE A 104 6.91 -17.41 1.06
CA PHE A 104 7.61 -16.83 -0.08
C PHE A 104 6.82 -17.04 -1.37
N TYR A 105 6.03 -16.03 -1.77
CA TYR A 105 5.26 -16.02 -3.02
C TYR A 105 4.83 -14.59 -3.40
N ASP A 106 4.28 -14.42 -4.61
CA ASP A 106 3.81 -13.12 -5.09
C ASP A 106 2.51 -12.69 -4.39
N ALA A 107 2.54 -11.57 -3.67
CA ALA A 107 1.39 -11.08 -2.89
C ALA A 107 0.17 -10.66 -3.75
N THR A 108 0.30 -10.61 -5.08
CA THR A 108 -0.84 -10.47 -6.00
C THR A 108 -1.75 -11.70 -6.03
N ARG A 109 -1.38 -12.77 -5.32
CA ARG A 109 -2.23 -13.92 -5.02
C ARG A 109 -1.90 -14.47 -3.63
N LEU A 110 -2.72 -14.12 -2.64
CA LEU A 110 -2.51 -14.53 -1.25
C LEU A 110 -3.01 -15.96 -1.02
N HIS A 111 -2.18 -16.82 -0.42
CA HIS A 111 -2.54 -18.21 -0.10
C HIS A 111 -3.29 -18.34 1.24
N PHE A 112 -4.17 -17.36 1.51
CA PHE A 112 -5.06 -17.34 2.65
C PHE A 112 -6.49 -17.45 2.17
N ASP A 113 -7.34 -18.05 2.99
CA ASP A 113 -8.76 -18.15 2.72
C ASP A 113 -9.41 -16.77 2.68
N ASP A 114 -10.55 -16.67 1.98
CA ASP A 114 -11.39 -15.48 2.01
C ASP A 114 -11.73 -15.17 3.47
N GLU A 115 -11.64 -13.90 3.85
CA GLU A 115 -12.09 -13.43 5.17
C GLU A 115 -11.40 -14.14 6.34
N SER A 116 -10.08 -14.31 6.25
CA SER A 116 -9.25 -14.98 7.26
C SER A 116 -8.33 -14.04 8.04
N ILE A 117 -8.11 -12.81 7.58
CA ILE A 117 -7.16 -11.85 8.17
C ILE A 117 -7.89 -10.64 8.77
N ASP A 118 -7.50 -10.23 9.97
CA ASP A 118 -8.09 -9.09 10.68
C ASP A 118 -7.34 -7.78 10.39
N LEU A 119 -6.01 -7.86 10.22
CA LEU A 119 -5.16 -6.73 9.84
C LEU A 119 -4.20 -7.12 8.72
N VAL A 120 -4.20 -6.37 7.62
CA VAL A 120 -3.14 -6.44 6.59
C VAL A 120 -2.37 -5.12 6.60
N TYR A 121 -1.04 -5.17 6.64
CA TYR A 121 -0.24 -3.97 6.44
C TYR A 121 0.89 -4.19 5.45
N SER A 122 1.28 -3.12 4.76
CA SER A 122 2.46 -3.13 3.89
C SER A 122 3.10 -1.76 3.85
N ALA A 123 4.39 -1.71 4.20
CA ALA A 123 5.17 -0.49 4.16
C ALA A 123 6.29 -0.60 3.13
N VAL A 124 6.29 0.31 2.15
CA VAL A 124 7.41 0.52 1.20
C VAL A 124 7.61 -0.62 0.19
N VAL A 125 6.81 -1.70 0.22
CA VAL A 125 6.92 -2.80 -0.75
C VAL A 125 6.00 -2.67 -1.95
N ILE A 126 4.78 -2.14 -1.78
CA ILE A 126 3.79 -1.99 -2.85
C ILE A 126 4.33 -1.26 -4.09
N ARG A 127 5.30 -0.34 -3.88
CA ARG A 127 5.99 0.36 -4.96
C ARG A 127 6.71 -0.55 -5.96
N PHE A 128 7.01 -1.80 -5.59
CA PHE A 128 7.64 -2.81 -6.43
C PHE A 128 6.64 -3.82 -7.01
N ILE A 129 5.40 -3.85 -6.53
CA ILE A 129 4.33 -4.68 -7.07
C ILE A 129 3.86 -4.06 -8.39
N GLU A 130 3.95 -4.81 -9.49
CA GLU A 130 3.52 -4.35 -10.81
C GLU A 130 1.99 -4.35 -10.93
N ARG A 131 1.34 -5.39 -10.44
CA ARG A 131 -0.12 -5.58 -10.49
C ARG A 131 -0.79 -5.13 -9.19
N LYS A 132 -0.80 -3.81 -8.98
CA LYS A 132 -1.28 -3.12 -7.77
C LYS A 132 -2.78 -3.22 -7.54
N ALA A 133 -3.58 -3.24 -8.60
CA ALA A 133 -5.03 -3.44 -8.51
C ALA A 133 -5.35 -4.85 -7.98
N GLU A 134 -4.69 -5.85 -8.57
CA GLU A 134 -4.83 -7.25 -8.19
C GLU A 134 -4.37 -7.49 -6.73
N PHE A 135 -3.28 -6.84 -6.31
CA PHE A 135 -2.87 -6.85 -4.89
C PHE A 135 -3.93 -6.23 -3.96
N LEU A 136 -4.54 -5.10 -4.33
CA LEU A 136 -5.58 -4.46 -3.51
C LEU A 136 -6.83 -5.33 -3.39
N GLU A 137 -7.24 -5.97 -4.50
CA GLU A 137 -8.36 -6.91 -4.52
C GLU A 137 -8.09 -8.13 -3.62
N GLU A 138 -6.89 -8.70 -3.68
CA GLU A 138 -6.49 -9.82 -2.81
C GLU A 138 -6.46 -9.44 -1.34
N VAL A 139 -5.96 -8.25 -0.99
CA VAL A 139 -6.01 -7.72 0.38
C VAL A 139 -7.47 -7.65 0.85
N CYS A 140 -8.37 -7.09 0.05
CA CYS A 140 -9.79 -6.98 0.40
C CYS A 140 -10.50 -8.34 0.47
N ARG A 141 -10.04 -9.34 -0.30
CA ARG A 141 -10.55 -10.71 -0.27
C ARG A 141 -10.21 -11.40 1.06
N VAL A 142 -8.95 -11.34 1.48
CA VAL A 142 -8.51 -12.02 2.72
C VAL A 142 -8.95 -11.29 3.99
N LEU A 143 -9.25 -10.00 3.92
CA LEU A 143 -9.78 -9.26 5.06
C LEU A 143 -11.13 -9.81 5.52
N LYS A 144 -11.29 -9.98 6.83
CA LYS A 144 -12.57 -10.25 7.50
C LYS A 144 -13.45 -9.00 7.49
N PRO A 145 -14.79 -9.16 7.56
CA PRO A 145 -15.67 -8.08 8.00
C PRO A 145 -15.24 -7.56 9.39
N GLY A 146 -15.07 -6.25 9.52
CA GLY A 146 -14.49 -5.56 10.67
C GLY A 146 -12.96 -5.49 10.68
N GLY A 147 -12.30 -6.08 9.67
CA GLY A 147 -10.86 -6.03 9.48
C GLY A 147 -10.40 -4.77 8.74
N VAL A 148 -9.11 -4.45 8.87
CA VAL A 148 -8.50 -3.21 8.38
C VAL A 148 -7.24 -3.51 7.57
N ALA A 149 -6.98 -2.74 6.51
CA ALA A 149 -5.68 -2.70 5.86
C ALA A 149 -5.03 -1.32 5.90
N LEU A 150 -3.71 -1.29 6.06
CA LEU A 150 -2.86 -0.09 6.04
C LEU A 150 -1.76 -0.24 4.99
N LEU A 151 -1.90 0.44 3.86
CA LEU A 151 -1.11 0.14 2.65
C LEU A 151 -0.37 1.38 2.14
N HIS A 152 0.96 1.39 2.25
CA HIS A 152 1.80 2.49 1.73
C HIS A 152 2.12 2.33 0.24
N TYR A 153 1.36 3.03 -0.61
CA TYR A 153 1.42 2.97 -2.08
C TYR A 153 2.43 3.93 -2.71
N GLY A 154 2.69 5.08 -2.09
CA GLY A 154 3.31 6.21 -2.80
C GLY A 154 3.97 7.23 -1.87
N GLU A 155 4.70 8.16 -2.49
CA GLU A 155 5.44 9.23 -1.81
C GLU A 155 4.73 10.58 -2.00
N ALA A 156 5.40 11.69 -1.72
CA ALA A 156 4.83 13.03 -1.90
C ALA A 156 4.42 13.28 -3.36
N ASP A 157 3.44 14.15 -3.56
CA ASP A 157 2.88 14.49 -4.89
C ASP A 157 2.30 13.29 -5.65
N TRP A 158 1.71 12.34 -4.92
CA TRP A 158 1.03 11.20 -5.52
C TRP A 158 -0.37 11.57 -6.02
N ASN A 159 -1.05 12.52 -5.38
CA ASN A 159 -2.45 12.80 -5.67
C ASN A 159 -2.55 13.72 -6.90
N TYR A 160 -2.90 13.15 -8.07
CA TYR A 160 -3.15 13.90 -9.30
C TYR A 160 -4.64 14.21 -9.46
N PRO A 161 -5.00 15.37 -10.05
CA PRO A 161 -6.39 15.76 -10.29
C PRO A 161 -6.99 15.01 -11.49
N TYR A 162 -8.30 15.15 -11.66
CA TYR A 162 -8.98 14.72 -12.87
C TYR A 162 -8.62 15.69 -14.00
N SER A 163 -7.73 15.25 -14.90
CA SER A 163 -7.14 16.10 -15.93
C SER A 163 -6.91 15.35 -17.22
N LEU A 164 -6.49 16.05 -18.28
CA LEU A 164 -5.93 15.40 -19.46
C LEU A 164 -4.54 14.83 -19.15
N ILE A 165 -4.15 13.82 -19.93
CA ILE A 165 -2.78 13.31 -20.00
C ILE A 165 -1.87 14.41 -20.55
N CYS A 166 -0.76 14.70 -19.87
CA CYS A 166 0.18 15.74 -20.28
C CYS A 166 1.25 15.26 -21.27
N ASP A 167 1.51 13.95 -21.29
CA ASP A 167 2.56 13.32 -22.09
C ASP A 167 2.19 11.84 -22.33
N HIS A 168 2.26 11.35 -23.56
CA HIS A 168 1.80 9.99 -23.89
C HIS A 168 2.64 8.87 -23.27
N ARG A 169 3.84 9.17 -22.74
CA ARG A 169 4.73 8.18 -22.11
C ARG A 169 4.71 8.27 -20.59
N ILE A 170 4.75 9.49 -20.04
CA ILE A 170 4.80 9.77 -18.60
C ILE A 170 3.39 9.83 -18.01
N LEU A 171 2.40 10.21 -18.81
CA LEU A 171 0.99 10.42 -18.50
C LEU A 171 0.70 11.62 -17.60
N THR A 172 1.43 11.72 -16.49
CA THR A 172 1.17 12.67 -15.41
C THR A 172 2.48 13.11 -14.75
N PRO A 173 2.66 14.41 -14.40
CA PRO A 173 3.87 14.90 -13.76
C PRO A 173 3.96 14.49 -12.28
N TYR A 174 2.87 14.01 -11.69
CA TYR A 174 2.78 13.55 -10.31
C TYR A 174 3.55 12.25 -10.10
N THR A 175 4.02 11.96 -8.88
CA THR A 175 4.87 10.78 -8.60
C THR A 175 4.08 9.49 -8.39
N ASN A 176 2.78 9.49 -8.69
CA ASN A 176 1.89 8.36 -8.48
C ASN A 176 2.41 7.07 -9.16
N ARG A 177 2.20 5.94 -8.48
CA ARG A 177 2.61 4.60 -8.90
C ARG A 177 1.43 3.70 -9.29
N PHE A 178 0.21 4.18 -9.12
CA PHE A 178 -1.06 3.56 -9.47
C PHE A 178 -1.89 4.60 -10.25
N VAL A 179 -1.66 4.63 -11.56
CA VAL A 179 -2.26 5.61 -12.48
C VAL A 179 -3.46 4.98 -13.18
N LEU A 180 -4.57 5.70 -13.20
CA LEU A 180 -5.81 5.29 -13.86
C LEU A 180 -6.09 6.27 -15.00
N LYS A 181 -6.52 5.73 -16.15
CA LYS A 181 -6.90 6.55 -17.30
C LYS A 181 -8.14 6.02 -18.01
N TYR A 182 -8.85 6.91 -18.68
CA TYR A 182 -9.83 6.57 -19.70
C TYR A 182 -9.56 7.42 -20.94
N ASN A 183 -9.23 6.78 -22.07
CA ASN A 183 -8.67 7.48 -23.24
C ASN A 183 -7.52 8.42 -22.83
N ASP A 184 -7.63 9.71 -23.12
CA ASP A 184 -6.62 10.74 -22.81
C ASP A 184 -6.85 11.46 -21.47
N GLU A 185 -7.68 10.90 -20.59
CA GLU A 185 -8.03 11.49 -19.30
C GLU A 185 -7.48 10.67 -18.14
N LEU A 186 -6.90 11.35 -17.15
CA LEU A 186 -6.43 10.79 -15.89
C LEU A 186 -7.54 10.79 -14.85
N ILE A 187 -7.73 9.70 -14.14
CA ILE A 187 -8.79 9.55 -13.12
C ILE A 187 -8.15 9.42 -11.74
N PRO A 188 -8.39 10.34 -10.78
CA PRO A 188 -7.78 10.26 -9.46
C PRO A 188 -8.17 8.96 -8.74
N LEU A 189 -7.18 8.24 -8.21
CA LEU A 189 -7.41 6.98 -7.49
C LEU A 189 -8.41 7.13 -6.32
N PRO A 190 -8.37 8.18 -5.48
CA PRO A 190 -9.37 8.34 -4.42
C PRO A 190 -10.78 8.47 -4.96
N VAL A 191 -10.97 9.24 -6.03
CA VAL A 191 -12.27 9.42 -6.69
C VAL A 191 -12.78 8.11 -7.26
N TYR A 192 -11.88 7.32 -7.85
CA TYR A 192 -12.22 6.00 -8.39
C TYR A 192 -12.67 5.02 -7.30
N LEU A 193 -11.93 4.93 -6.18
CA LEU A 193 -12.27 4.00 -5.10
C LEU A 193 -13.60 4.32 -4.42
N LYS A 194 -14.06 5.58 -4.46
CA LYS A 194 -15.41 5.96 -3.98
C LYS A 194 -16.55 5.23 -4.67
N LEU A 195 -16.36 4.72 -5.89
CA LEU A 195 -17.37 3.87 -6.55
C LEU A 195 -17.64 2.58 -5.78
N PHE A 196 -16.67 2.12 -5.00
CA PHE A 196 -16.69 0.86 -4.28
C PHE A 196 -16.90 1.06 -2.76
N GLU A 197 -16.99 2.32 -2.30
CA GLU A 197 -17.43 2.71 -0.95
C GLU A 197 -18.94 2.55 -0.78
N GLU A 198 -19.49 1.44 -1.24
CA GLU A 198 -20.86 1.07 -0.89
C GLU A 198 -20.89 0.52 0.54
N ALA A 199 -21.92 -0.23 0.89
CA ALA A 199 -22.06 -0.79 2.24
C ALA A 199 -20.99 -1.84 2.63
N ALA A 200 -19.94 -2.06 1.84
CA ALA A 200 -18.94 -3.11 2.07
C ALA A 200 -17.54 -2.65 2.41
N PHE A 201 -17.10 -1.50 1.92
CA PHE A 201 -15.73 -1.03 2.09
C PHE A 201 -15.75 0.46 2.39
N GLU A 202 -14.78 0.93 3.17
CA GLU A 202 -14.45 2.35 3.31
C GLU A 202 -12.98 2.53 2.94
N PHE A 203 -12.67 3.57 2.15
CA PHE A 203 -11.30 3.87 1.73
C PHE A 203 -10.85 5.22 2.30
N GLY A 204 -9.95 5.15 3.29
CA GLY A 204 -9.26 6.32 3.81
C GLY A 204 -7.96 6.59 3.04
N PHE A 205 -7.59 7.87 2.93
CA PHE A 205 -6.30 8.29 2.38
C PHE A 205 -5.62 9.27 3.34
N ALA A 206 -4.42 8.93 3.81
CA ALA A 206 -3.59 9.88 4.53
C ALA A 206 -2.81 10.74 3.53
N ASN A 207 -2.95 12.07 3.60
CA ASN A 207 -2.31 13.03 2.68
C ASN A 207 -1.02 13.67 3.23
N HIS A 208 -0.35 13.04 4.19
CA HIS A 208 0.85 13.60 4.84
C HIS A 208 2.15 13.29 4.08
N GLY A 209 2.22 13.65 2.80
CA GLY A 209 3.44 13.48 1.98
C GLY A 209 3.75 12.03 1.59
N THR A 210 2.85 11.10 1.85
CA THR A 210 2.85 9.73 1.32
C THR A 210 1.43 9.36 0.89
N CYS A 211 1.31 8.33 0.05
CA CYS A 211 0.02 7.72 -0.25
C CYS A 211 -0.12 6.50 0.65
N VAL A 212 -0.98 6.60 1.66
CA VAL A 212 -1.38 5.45 2.47
C VAL A 212 -2.88 5.24 2.28
N ILE A 213 -3.22 4.09 1.72
CA ILE A 213 -4.61 3.65 1.57
C ILE A 213 -4.96 2.88 2.83
N GLN A 214 -5.98 3.36 3.53
CA GLN A 214 -6.61 2.66 4.63
C GLN A 214 -7.87 2.00 4.09
N VAL A 215 -8.05 0.71 4.33
CA VAL A 215 -9.26 0.00 3.93
C VAL A 215 -9.93 -0.54 5.18
N ALA A 216 -11.19 -0.23 5.39
CA ALA A 216 -12.03 -0.95 6.36
C ALA A 216 -13.04 -1.80 5.60
N LYS A 217 -13.09 -3.11 5.88
CA LYS A 217 -14.09 -4.00 5.30
C LYS A 217 -15.28 -4.09 6.24
N LEU A 218 -16.42 -3.54 5.86
CA LEU A 218 -17.60 -3.45 6.72
C LEU A 218 -18.43 -4.74 6.74
N LYS A 219 -18.54 -5.42 5.59
CA LYS A 219 -19.33 -6.67 5.44
C LYS A 219 -18.63 -7.64 4.49
N SER A 220 -19.15 -8.85 4.42
CA SER A 220 -18.63 -9.85 3.49
C SER A 220 -18.86 -9.42 2.05
N ALA A 221 -17.76 -9.29 1.29
CA ALA A 221 -17.75 -8.83 -0.08
C ALA A 221 -16.38 -9.07 -0.73
N LYS A 222 -16.36 -9.13 -2.06
CA LYS A 222 -15.14 -9.10 -2.87
C LYS A 222 -15.03 -7.75 -3.56
N LEU A 223 -13.85 -7.15 -3.52
CA LEU A 223 -13.54 -5.99 -4.35
C LEU A 223 -13.24 -6.47 -5.77
N ASN A 224 -13.85 -5.83 -6.76
CA ASN A 224 -13.53 -6.02 -8.17
C ASN A 224 -13.47 -4.65 -8.83
N LEU A 225 -12.26 -4.16 -9.02
CA LEU A 225 -11.96 -2.85 -9.57
C LEU A 225 -12.28 -2.79 -11.06
N GLN A 226 -12.37 -3.91 -11.77
CA GLN A 226 -12.61 -3.93 -13.23
C GLN A 226 -11.59 -3.10 -14.04
N LEU A 227 -10.38 -2.96 -13.52
CA LEU A 227 -9.28 -2.26 -14.17
C LEU A 227 -8.56 -3.18 -15.16
N MET A 228 -8.15 -2.64 -16.30
CA MET A 228 -7.35 -3.36 -17.29
C MET A 228 -5.90 -2.91 -17.19
N PHE A 229 -5.00 -3.80 -16.81
CA PHE A 229 -3.58 -3.47 -16.69
C PHE A 229 -2.97 -3.14 -18.07
N ASN A 230 -2.38 -1.95 -18.20
CA ASN A 230 -1.74 -1.50 -19.42
C ASN A 230 -0.22 -1.76 -19.32
N GLN A 231 0.23 -2.87 -19.92
CA GLN A 231 1.64 -3.28 -19.86
C GLN A 231 2.58 -2.31 -20.58
N GLU A 232 2.12 -1.67 -21.66
CA GLU A 232 2.94 -0.77 -22.49
C GLU A 232 3.25 0.54 -21.77
N LEU A 233 2.24 1.10 -21.08
CA LEU A 233 2.38 2.35 -20.33
C LEU A 233 2.91 2.14 -18.91
N SER A 234 2.87 0.91 -18.40
CA SER A 234 3.46 0.58 -17.09
C SER A 234 4.98 0.49 -17.19
N ILE A 235 5.68 1.32 -16.44
CA ILE A 235 7.13 1.49 -16.58
C ILE A 235 7.86 1.55 -15.24
N SER A 236 9.13 1.13 -15.28
CA SER A 236 10.03 1.28 -14.13
C SER A 236 10.19 2.75 -13.75
N MET A 237 10.13 3.04 -12.46
CA MET A 237 10.37 4.40 -11.97
C MET A 237 11.80 4.91 -12.23
N LYS A 238 12.74 4.00 -12.56
CA LYS A 238 14.10 4.40 -13.00
C LYS A 238 14.09 5.05 -14.38
N ALA A 239 13.11 4.74 -15.22
CA ALA A 239 12.93 5.33 -16.55
C ALA A 239 12.21 6.69 -16.50
N MET A 240 11.63 7.05 -15.35
CA MET A 240 10.96 8.32 -15.14
C MET A 240 11.98 9.43 -14.90
N PRO A 241 11.65 10.71 -15.17
CA PRO A 241 12.54 11.84 -14.89
C PRO A 241 12.70 12.12 -13.39
N TYR A 242 11.87 11.53 -12.51
CA TYR A 242 11.93 11.77 -11.07
C TYR A 242 13.21 11.22 -10.44
N ARG A 243 13.77 12.01 -9.53
CA ARG A 243 14.91 11.64 -8.70
C ARG A 243 14.55 11.79 -7.23
N HIS A 244 15.30 11.13 -6.36
CA HIS A 244 15.34 11.48 -4.94
C HIS A 244 16.09 12.80 -4.76
N GLY A 245 15.98 13.45 -3.60
CA GLY A 245 16.79 14.64 -3.28
C GLY A 245 18.30 14.42 -3.43
N SER A 246 18.75 13.16 -3.26
CA SER A 246 20.14 12.73 -3.52
C SER A 246 20.51 12.59 -5.01
N GLY A 247 19.62 12.92 -5.95
CA GLY A 247 19.82 12.76 -7.39
C GLY A 247 19.70 11.31 -7.89
N LYS A 248 19.54 10.32 -7.01
CA LYS A 248 19.41 8.90 -7.42
C LYS A 248 18.03 8.61 -8.06
N PRO A 249 17.96 7.73 -9.08
CA PRO A 249 16.67 7.30 -9.65
C PRO A 249 15.78 6.64 -8.60
N ARG A 250 14.47 6.90 -8.67
CA ARG A 250 13.50 6.24 -7.79
C ARG A 250 13.31 4.78 -8.21
N GLY A 251 13.34 3.87 -7.25
CA GLY A 251 13.06 2.45 -7.47
C GLY A 251 11.57 2.14 -7.66
N GLY A 252 11.23 0.91 -8.06
CA GLY A 252 9.85 0.42 -8.19
C GLY A 252 9.24 0.64 -9.58
N VAL A 253 7.92 0.51 -9.67
CA VAL A 253 7.15 0.53 -10.92
C VAL A 253 5.93 1.44 -10.80
N ARG A 254 5.67 2.21 -11.87
CA ARG A 254 4.38 2.89 -12.10
C ARG A 254 3.50 1.91 -12.87
N SER A 255 2.38 1.56 -12.27
CA SER A 255 1.37 0.70 -12.86
C SER A 255 0.28 1.58 -13.45
N VAL A 256 -0.01 1.40 -14.73
CA VAL A 256 -1.05 2.13 -15.46
C VAL A 256 -2.21 1.19 -15.75
N TYR A 257 -3.42 1.68 -15.54
CA TYR A 257 -4.64 0.92 -15.76
C TYR A 257 -5.63 1.71 -16.61
N ASP A 258 -6.21 1.03 -17.59
CA ASP A 258 -7.35 1.51 -18.35
C ASP A 258 -8.65 1.22 -17.57
N VAL A 259 -9.42 2.28 -17.34
CA VAL A 259 -10.76 2.21 -16.77
C VAL A 259 -11.74 1.83 -17.87
N ARG A 260 -12.67 0.90 -17.61
CA ARG A 260 -13.67 0.50 -18.60
C ARG A 260 -14.72 1.60 -18.83
N PRO A 261 -15.29 1.72 -20.06
CA PRO A 261 -16.28 2.76 -20.37
C PRO A 261 -17.47 2.81 -19.40
N GLU A 262 -17.98 1.65 -18.98
CA GLU A 262 -19.09 1.55 -18.04
C GLU A 262 -18.76 2.10 -16.65
N ILE A 263 -17.56 1.82 -16.14
CA ILE A 263 -17.10 2.34 -14.84
C ILE A 263 -16.83 3.83 -14.94
N TYR A 264 -16.21 4.27 -16.04
CA TYR A 264 -15.97 5.69 -16.27
C TYR A 264 -17.27 6.49 -16.33
N ARG A 265 -18.33 5.98 -16.99
CA ARG A 265 -19.67 6.62 -16.96
C ARG A 265 -20.26 6.69 -15.56
N ALA A 266 -20.13 5.63 -14.77
CA ALA A 266 -20.63 5.58 -13.40
C ALA A 266 -20.02 6.68 -12.50
N LEU A 267 -18.78 7.13 -12.76
CA LEU A 267 -18.17 8.25 -12.05
C LEU A 267 -18.96 9.55 -12.22
N PHE A 268 -19.50 9.82 -13.42
CA PHE A 268 -20.30 11.02 -13.67
C PHE A 268 -21.72 10.86 -13.15
N GLU A 269 -22.32 9.68 -13.33
CA GLU A 269 -23.69 9.40 -12.85
C GLU A 269 -23.80 9.53 -11.33
N LYS A 270 -22.75 9.12 -10.59
CA LYS A 270 -22.66 9.32 -9.13
C LYS A 270 -22.14 10.71 -8.72
N GLY A 271 -21.89 11.61 -9.68
CA GLY A 271 -21.40 12.97 -9.41
C GLY A 271 -19.99 13.02 -8.80
N LEU A 272 -19.19 11.96 -8.96
CA LEU A 272 -17.81 11.89 -8.46
C LEU A 272 -16.81 12.62 -9.37
N LEU A 273 -17.14 12.76 -10.66
CA LEU A 273 -16.43 13.57 -11.64
C LEU A 273 -17.38 14.54 -12.34
N SER A 274 -16.85 15.69 -12.77
CA SER A 274 -17.58 16.64 -13.62
C SER A 274 -16.73 17.10 -14.80
N ARG A 275 -17.36 17.31 -15.97
CA ARG A 275 -16.67 17.83 -17.16
C ARG A 275 -16.21 19.29 -17.01
N GLU A 276 -16.79 20.02 -16.06
CA GLU A 276 -16.40 21.39 -15.74
C GLU A 276 -15.02 21.44 -15.07
N GLN A 277 -14.65 20.40 -14.30
CA GLN A 277 -13.33 20.28 -13.68
C GLN A 277 -12.21 20.29 -14.73
N LEU A 278 -12.36 19.52 -15.82
CA LEU A 278 -11.37 19.48 -16.91
C LEU A 278 -11.10 20.84 -17.55
N ARG A 279 -12.13 21.70 -17.67
CA ARG A 279 -12.01 23.00 -18.34
C ARG A 279 -11.25 24.02 -17.50
N THR A 280 -11.23 23.84 -16.19
CA THR A 280 -10.58 24.78 -15.26
C THR A 280 -9.07 24.57 -15.26
N ASP A 281 -8.61 23.33 -15.37
CA ASP A 281 -7.18 23.00 -15.32
C ASP A 281 -6.42 23.40 -16.60
N ILE A 282 -7.07 23.35 -17.77
CA ILE A 282 -6.45 23.80 -19.04
C ILE A 282 -6.00 25.26 -18.97
N LYS A 283 -6.74 26.10 -18.23
CA LYS A 283 -6.40 27.53 -18.07
C LYS A 283 -5.21 27.77 -17.14
N LEU A 284 -4.87 26.81 -16.28
CA LEU A 284 -3.76 26.92 -15.33
C LEU A 284 -2.44 26.42 -15.93
N THR A 285 -2.48 25.46 -16.87
CA THR A 285 -1.29 24.92 -17.53
C THR A 285 -0.63 25.88 -18.52
N ASP A 286 -1.30 26.96 -18.91
CA ASP A 286 -0.69 28.07 -19.66
C ASP A 286 0.18 28.99 -18.76
N ALA A 287 0.16 28.79 -17.43
CA ALA A 287 1.12 29.42 -16.52
C ALA A 287 2.35 28.50 -16.36
N SER A 288 3.54 29.05 -16.63
CA SER A 288 4.83 28.34 -16.70
C SER A 288 5.10 27.37 -15.53
N PRO A 289 5.85 26.27 -15.77
CA PRO A 289 6.08 25.23 -14.76
C PRO A 289 6.69 25.80 -13.48
N VAL A 290 6.02 25.50 -12.36
CA VAL A 290 6.48 25.82 -11.00
C VAL A 290 7.89 25.27 -10.82
N GLN A 291 8.85 26.18 -10.65
CA GLN A 291 10.22 25.84 -10.28
C GLN A 291 10.17 25.05 -8.97
N THR A 292 10.82 23.88 -8.96
CA THR A 292 10.99 23.04 -7.77
C THR A 292 11.49 23.87 -6.61
N VAL A 293 10.66 23.99 -5.58
CA VAL A 293 11.01 24.61 -4.30
C VAL A 293 12.12 23.75 -3.68
N HIS A 294 13.27 24.37 -3.42
CA HIS A 294 14.31 23.79 -2.58
C HIS A 294 13.74 23.71 -1.16
N GLU A 295 13.52 22.49 -0.64
CA GLU A 295 13.35 22.29 0.80
C GLU A 295 14.69 22.59 1.48
N GLU A 296 14.72 23.65 2.30
CA GLU A 296 15.81 23.91 3.25
C GLU A 296 15.80 22.83 4.33
N ASP A 297 16.99 22.28 4.62
CA ASP A 297 17.26 21.26 5.66
C ASP A 297 16.99 21.77 7.09
#